data_AF-K6W7N0-F1
#
_entry.id   AF-K6W7N0-F1
#
_cell.length_a   1.000
_cell.length_b   1.000
_cell.length_c   1.000
_cell.angle_alpha   90.00
_cell.angle_beta   90.00
_cell.angle_gamma   90.00
#
_symmetry.space_group_name_H-M   'P 1'
#
loop_
_entity.id
_entity.type
_entity.pdbx_description
1 polymer ?
#
loop_
_entity_poly.entity_id
_entity_poly.type
_entity_poly.pdbx_seq_one_letter_code
_entity_poly.pdbx_strand_id
1 'polypeptide(L)'
;PRDKGQVRRFTRDIVDSRRNFAGLFMPFAIVLIVVMFLPAIAVYANIVLLLFVIFMVVDAVILGRLVNRRVRERYPDTDPSQTGFRLGWYAFTRAMQMRMMRAPKPQVSPGDEV
;
A
#
# COMPACT_ATOMS: atom_id res chain seq x y z
N PRO A 1 2.48 -6.43 21.78
CA PRO A 1 1.54 -5.57 21.02
C PRO A 1 2.29 -4.73 19.95
N ARG A 2 2.45 -5.30 18.75
CA ARG A 2 3.28 -4.73 17.66
C ARG A 2 2.62 -3.57 16.89
N ASP A 3 1.30 -3.40 17.01
CA ASP A 3 0.51 -2.39 16.27
C ASP A 3 -0.12 -1.30 17.14
N LYS A 4 0.42 -1.07 18.35
CA LYS A 4 -0.07 -0.02 19.25
C LYS A 4 0.76 1.26 19.06
N GLY A 5 0.08 2.42 19.03
CA GLY A 5 0.72 3.73 18.93
C GLY A 5 -0.06 4.71 18.03
N GLN A 6 -0.05 6.00 18.40
CA GLN A 6 -0.75 7.06 17.66
C GLN A 6 -0.22 7.18 16.21
N VAL A 7 1.09 7.02 16.02
CA VAL A 7 1.76 7.05 14.71
C VAL A 7 1.27 5.95 13.76
N ARG A 8 1.21 4.70 14.24
CA ARG A 8 0.71 3.58 13.43
C ARG A 8 -0.78 3.73 13.13
N ARG A 9 -1.58 4.23 14.08
CA ARG A 9 -2.99 4.54 13.82
C ARG A 9 -3.13 5.56 12.71
N PHE A 10 -2.43 6.68 12.83
CA PHE A 10 -2.47 7.73 11.82
C PHE A 10 -1.99 7.24 10.45
N THR A 11 -0.95 6.41 10.43
CA THR A 11 -0.48 5.76 9.19
C THR A 11 -1.56 4.89 8.55
N ARG A 12 -2.32 4.12 9.34
CA ARG A 12 -3.43 3.31 8.84
C ARG A 12 -4.50 4.19 8.19
N ASP A 13 -4.84 5.29 8.84
CA ASP A 13 -5.87 6.22 8.37
C ASP A 13 -5.44 6.93 7.06
N ILE A 14 -4.16 7.31 6.93
CA ILE A 14 -3.58 7.82 5.66
C ILE A 14 -3.65 6.77 4.54
N VAL A 15 -3.30 5.53 4.82
CA VAL A 15 -3.34 4.45 3.82
C VAL A 15 -4.79 4.13 3.43
N ASP A 16 -5.71 4.12 4.39
CA ASP A 16 -7.10 3.72 4.17
C ASP A 16 -7.94 4.82 3.50
N SER A 17 -7.62 6.10 3.70
CA SER A 17 -8.23 7.22 2.97
C SER A 17 -7.79 7.30 1.51
N ARG A 18 -6.61 6.76 1.15
CA ARG A 18 -6.11 6.78 -0.23
C ARG A 18 -6.61 5.59 -1.04
N ARG A 19 -6.85 5.79 -2.34
CA ARG A 19 -6.94 4.69 -3.31
C ARG A 19 -5.52 4.20 -3.60
N ASN A 20 -5.21 2.97 -3.20
CA ASN A 20 -3.87 2.39 -3.35
C ASN A 20 -3.84 1.45 -4.54
N PHE A 21 -2.88 1.63 -5.44
CA PHE A 21 -2.72 0.77 -6.60
C PHE A 21 -2.26 -0.63 -6.20
N ALA A 22 -1.40 -0.71 -5.17
CA ALA A 22 -0.91 -1.96 -4.62
C ALA A 22 -2.01 -2.96 -4.21
N GLY A 23 -3.21 -2.46 -3.84
CA GLY A 23 -4.35 -3.31 -3.49
C GLY A 23 -4.93 -4.09 -4.68
N LEU A 24 -4.58 -3.75 -5.92
CA LEU A 24 -5.00 -4.44 -7.13
C LEU A 24 -4.17 -5.70 -7.44
N PHE A 25 -3.12 -5.98 -6.66
CA PHE A 25 -2.24 -7.12 -6.91
C PHE A 25 -2.99 -8.46 -6.97
N MET A 26 -3.87 -8.73 -5.99
CA MET A 26 -4.64 -9.98 -5.94
C MET A 26 -5.56 -10.18 -7.17
N PRO A 27 -6.46 -9.23 -7.52
CA PRO A 27 -7.28 -9.39 -8.72
C PRO A 27 -6.44 -9.44 -10.00
N PHE A 28 -5.34 -8.68 -10.09
CA PHE A 28 -4.42 -8.73 -11.22
C PHE A 28 -3.75 -10.09 -11.38
N ALA A 29 -3.33 -10.73 -10.28
CA ALA A 29 -2.75 -12.07 -10.31
C ALA A 29 -3.75 -13.10 -10.86
N ILE A 30 -5.02 -13.02 -10.47
CA ILE A 30 -6.09 -13.90 -11.00
C ILE A 30 -6.26 -13.68 -12.52
N VAL A 31 -6.29 -12.42 -12.98
CA VAL A 31 -6.37 -12.11 -14.41
C VAL A 31 -5.18 -12.67 -15.18
N LEU A 32 -3.96 -12.52 -14.64
CA LEU A 32 -2.75 -13.09 -15.27
C LEU A 32 -2.83 -14.61 -15.38
N ILE A 33 -3.33 -15.31 -14.35
CA ILE A 33 -3.52 -16.76 -14.40
C ILE A 33 -4.46 -17.14 -15.55
N VAL A 34 -5.57 -16.43 -15.74
CA VAL A 34 -6.50 -16.68 -16.86
C VAL A 34 -5.82 -16.43 -18.21
N VAL A 35 -5.03 -15.37 -18.33
CA VAL A 35 -4.27 -15.04 -19.55
C VAL A 35 -3.26 -16.15 -19.93
N MET A 36 -2.72 -16.90 -18.96
CA MET A 36 -1.83 -18.03 -19.23
C MET A 36 -2.48 -19.18 -20.00
N PHE A 37 -3.80 -19.30 -19.97
CA PHE A 37 -4.54 -20.28 -20.77
C PHE A 37 -4.75 -19.84 -22.23
N LEU A 38 -4.29 -18.64 -22.61
CA LEU A 38 -4.43 -18.07 -23.94
C LEU A 38 -3.03 -17.88 -24.58
N PRO A 39 -2.50 -18.90 -25.30
CA PRO A 39 -1.11 -18.89 -25.78
C PRO A 39 -0.75 -17.68 -26.64
N ALA A 40 -1.70 -17.17 -27.42
CA ALA A 40 -1.51 -16.02 -28.31
C ALA A 40 -1.11 -14.73 -27.57
N ILE A 41 -1.54 -14.58 -26.30
CA ILE A 41 -1.28 -13.38 -25.49
C ILE A 41 -0.39 -13.66 -24.27
N ALA A 42 -0.18 -14.92 -23.91
CA ALA A 42 0.66 -15.32 -22.78
C ALA A 42 2.11 -14.79 -22.89
N VAL A 43 2.63 -14.64 -24.12
CA VAL A 43 3.95 -14.06 -24.39
C VAL A 43 4.14 -12.65 -23.80
N TYR A 44 3.06 -11.87 -23.71
CA TYR A 44 3.10 -10.50 -23.17
C TYR A 44 2.99 -10.45 -21.65
N ALA A 45 2.63 -11.55 -20.99
CA ALA A 45 2.34 -11.55 -19.56
C ALA A 45 3.53 -11.14 -18.70
N ASN A 46 4.76 -11.52 -19.08
CA ASN A 46 5.96 -11.12 -18.35
C ASN A 46 6.20 -9.61 -18.42
N ILE A 47 5.99 -8.99 -19.59
CA ILE A 47 6.12 -7.54 -19.77
C ILE A 47 5.03 -6.82 -18.99
N VAL A 48 3.79 -7.31 -19.06
CA VAL A 48 2.65 -6.75 -18.32
C VAL A 48 2.87 -6.84 -16.81
N LEU A 49 3.38 -7.97 -16.31
CA LEU A 49 3.75 -8.16 -14.90
C LEU A 49 4.86 -7.19 -14.49
N LEU A 50 5.91 -7.04 -15.31
CA LEU A 50 7.01 -6.11 -15.03
C LEU A 50 6.50 -4.67 -14.91
N LEU A 51 5.68 -4.22 -15.85
CA LEU A 51 5.07 -2.89 -15.81
C LEU A 51 4.22 -2.71 -14.55
N PHE A 52 3.39 -3.70 -14.21
CA PHE A 52 2.57 -3.68 -13.00
C PHE A 52 3.42 -3.51 -11.73
N VAL A 53 4.50 -4.28 -11.61
CA VAL A 53 5.44 -4.19 -10.48
C VAL A 53 6.10 -2.81 -10.42
N ILE A 54 6.51 -2.23 -11.56
CA ILE A 54 7.08 -0.88 -11.60
C ILE A 54 6.07 0.15 -11.06
N PHE A 55 4.82 0.12 -11.54
CA PHE A 55 3.77 1.01 -11.03
C PHE A 55 3.54 0.84 -9.53
N MET A 56 3.56 -0.41 -9.05
CA MET A 56 3.40 -0.72 -7.63
C MET A 56 4.56 -0.19 -6.78
N VAL A 57 5.81 -0.31 -7.25
CA VAL A 57 6.99 0.24 -6.58
C VAL A 57 6.91 1.76 -6.51
N VAL A 58 6.50 2.41 -7.61
CA VAL A 58 6.31 3.87 -7.64
C VAL A 58 5.25 4.30 -6.63
N ASP A 59 4.08 3.65 -6.61
CA ASP A 59 3.02 3.97 -5.64
C ASP A 59 3.48 3.73 -4.19
N ALA A 60 4.22 2.65 -3.92
CA ALA A 60 4.78 2.34 -2.62
C ALA A 60 5.75 3.42 -2.12
N VAL A 61 6.62 3.91 -2.99
CA VAL A 61 7.59 4.96 -2.67
C VAL A 61 6.87 6.29 -2.41
N ILE A 62 5.88 6.65 -3.22
CA ILE A 62 5.05 7.85 -3.03
C ILE A 62 4.32 7.78 -1.69
N LEU A 63 3.66 6.65 -1.41
CA LEU A 63 2.94 6.43 -0.16
C LEU A 63 3.86 6.49 1.06
N GLY A 64 5.02 5.82 0.98
CA GLY A 64 6.01 5.82 2.06
C GLY A 64 6.52 7.23 2.38
N ARG A 65 6.77 8.06 1.34
CA ARG A 65 7.17 9.47 1.52
C ARG A 65 6.03 10.31 2.12
N LEU A 66 4.80 10.14 1.62
CA LEU A 66 3.62 10.85 2.11
C LEU A 66 3.37 10.57 3.60
N VAL A 67 3.33 9.30 3.98
CA VAL A 67 3.12 8.86 5.37
C VAL A 67 4.20 9.44 6.28
N ASN A 68 5.47 9.31 5.90
CA ASN A 68 6.58 9.82 6.70
C ASN A 68 6.54 11.34 6.87
N ARG A 69 6.18 12.09 5.81
CA ARG A 69 6.03 13.53 5.88
C ARG A 69 4.90 13.93 6.84
N ARG A 70 3.69 13.38 6.64
CA ARG A 70 2.51 13.66 7.48
C ARG A 70 2.74 13.31 8.95
N VAL A 71 3.39 12.19 9.21
CA VAL A 71 3.68 11.74 10.58
C VAL A 71 4.68 12.69 11.26
N ARG A 72 5.74 13.13 10.56
CA ARG A 72 6.68 14.10 11.13
C ARG A 72 6.06 15.48 11.37
N GLU A 73 5.12 15.89 10.52
CA GLU A 73 4.37 17.15 10.69
C GLU A 73 3.44 17.08 11.92
N ARG A 74 2.73 15.96 12.11
CA ARG A 74 1.74 15.83 13.21
C ARG A 74 2.35 15.38 14.54
N TYR A 75 3.43 14.62 14.51
CA TYR A 75 4.08 14.06 15.69
C TYR A 75 5.59 14.33 15.67
N PRO A 76 6.00 15.61 15.84
CA PRO A 76 7.42 16.00 15.75
C PRO A 76 8.30 15.31 16.80
N ASP A 77 7.76 15.01 17.98
CA ASP A 77 8.46 14.36 19.08
C ASP A 77 8.52 12.82 18.96
N THR A 78 8.08 12.27 17.82
CA THR A 78 8.14 10.82 17.59
C THR A 78 9.60 10.38 17.48
N ASP A 79 9.93 9.29 18.18
CA ASP A 79 11.22 8.61 18.04
C ASP A 79 11.54 8.36 16.55
N PRO A 80 12.68 8.86 16.03
CA PRO A 80 13.11 8.63 14.66
C PRO A 80 13.08 7.15 14.24
N SER A 81 13.27 6.21 15.18
CA SER A 81 13.22 4.76 14.98
C SER A 81 11.84 4.23 14.54
N GLN A 82 10.77 5.00 14.78
CA GLN A 82 9.39 4.70 14.40
C GLN A 82 8.97 5.32 13.07
N THR A 83 9.87 6.08 12.43
CA THR A 83 9.65 6.68 11.11
C THR A 83 10.59 6.05 10.06
N GLY A 84 10.73 6.68 8.91
CA GLY A 84 11.60 6.26 7.82
C GLY A 84 11.11 4.99 7.12
N PHE A 85 12.06 4.11 6.81
CA PHE A 85 11.82 2.90 6.02
C PHE A 85 10.85 1.93 6.69
N ARG A 86 10.94 1.73 8.01
CA ARG A 86 10.06 0.83 8.76
C ARG A 86 8.59 1.24 8.64
N LEU A 87 8.32 2.53 8.76
CA LEU A 87 6.97 3.07 8.65
C LEU A 87 6.45 3.02 7.21
N GLY A 88 7.32 3.32 6.24
CA GLY A 88 7.00 3.19 4.82
C GLY A 88 6.67 1.75 4.43
N TRP A 89 7.46 0.78 4.93
CA TRP A 89 7.21 -0.65 4.72
C TRP A 89 5.90 -1.12 5.35
N TYR A 90 5.59 -0.66 6.57
CA TYR A 90 4.30 -0.91 7.20
C TYR A 90 3.13 -0.33 6.38
N ALA A 91 3.25 0.91 5.88
CA ALA A 91 2.24 1.52 5.03
C ALA A 91 2.04 0.75 3.71
N PHE A 92 3.14 0.34 3.06
CA PHE A 92 3.11 -0.44 1.83
C PHE A 92 2.43 -1.80 2.01
N THR A 93 2.85 -2.57 3.01
CA THR A 93 2.26 -3.89 3.29
C THR A 93 0.75 -3.80 3.58
N ARG A 94 0.29 -2.73 4.23
CA ARG A 94 -1.14 -2.48 4.42
C ARG A 94 -1.83 -2.11 3.10
N ALA A 95 -1.21 -1.24 2.29
CA ALA A 95 -1.76 -0.79 1.01
C ALA A 95 -1.98 -1.94 0.01
N MET A 96 -1.09 -2.93 0.04
CA MET A 96 -1.11 -4.12 -0.80
C MET A 96 -2.26 -5.08 -0.46
N GLN A 97 -2.77 -5.04 0.77
CA GLN A 97 -3.97 -5.80 1.13
C GLN A 97 -5.20 -5.10 0.55
N MET A 98 -6.09 -5.88 -0.09
CA MET A 98 -7.40 -5.37 -0.51
C MET A 98 -8.15 -4.83 0.71
N ARG A 99 -8.85 -3.70 0.52
CA ARG A 99 -9.52 -2.97 1.62
C ARG A 99 -10.42 -3.87 2.48
N MET A 100 -11.12 -4.82 1.87
CA MET A 100 -12.00 -5.76 2.59
C MET A 100 -11.24 -6.76 3.46
N MET A 101 -9.99 -7.09 3.12
CA MET A 101 -9.16 -8.07 3.82
C MET A 101 -8.21 -7.44 4.84
N ARG A 102 -8.20 -6.10 4.98
CA ARG A 102 -7.30 -5.39 5.90
C ARG A 102 -7.69 -5.66 7.34
N ALA A 103 -6.72 -6.09 8.14
CA ALA A 103 -6.82 -6.17 9.59
C ALA A 103 -5.86 -5.16 10.25
N PRO A 104 -6.31 -4.35 11.23
CA PRO A 104 -7.70 -4.07 11.61
C PRO A 104 -8.50 -3.42 10.48
N LYS A 105 -9.84 -3.57 10.51
CA LYS A 105 -10.73 -2.98 9.52
C LYS A 105 -10.48 -1.47 9.38
N PRO A 106 -10.55 -0.91 8.15
CA PRO A 106 -10.45 0.53 7.92
C PRO A 106 -11.45 1.31 8.78
N GLN A 107 -10.99 2.37 9.44
CA GLN A 107 -11.84 3.28 10.22
C GLN A 107 -12.33 4.48 9.40
N VAL A 108 -11.69 4.74 8.25
CA VAL A 108 -11.95 5.88 7.36
C VAL A 108 -12.28 5.42 5.95
N SER A 109 -13.15 6.14 5.27
CA SER A 109 -13.54 5.95 3.88
C SER A 109 -12.50 6.52 2.90
N PRO A 110 -12.46 6.03 1.65
CA PRO A 110 -11.58 6.62 0.65
C PRO A 110 -12.00 8.07 0.37
N GLY A 111 -11.05 9.00 0.44
CA GLY A 111 -11.28 10.44 0.28
C GLY A 111 -11.46 11.20 1.59
N ASP A 112 -11.57 10.51 2.73
CA ASP A 112 -11.65 11.18 4.04
C ASP A 112 -10.39 12.00 4.32
N GLU A 113 -10.57 13.17 4.93
CA GLU A 113 -9.47 14.01 5.38
C GLU A 113 -8.83 13.44 6.65
N VAL A 114 -7.53 13.20 6.58
CA VAL A 114 -6.69 12.63 7.66
C VAL A 114 -5.39 13.39 7.83
#